data_AF-A0A5A9NM41-F1
#
_entry.id   AF-A0A5A9NM41-F1
#
_cell.length_a   1.000
_cell.length_b   1.000
_cell.length_c   1.000
_cell.angle_alpha   90.00
_cell.angle_beta   90.00
_cell.angle_gamma   90.00
#
_symmetry.space_group_name_H-M   'P 1'
#
loop_
_entity.id
_entity.type
_entity.pdbx_description
1 polymer ?
#
loop_
_entity_poly.entity_id
_entity_poly.type
_entity_poly.pdbx_seq_one_letter_code
_entity_poly.pdbx_strand_id
1 'polypeptide(L)'
;MVSLNLLMLVIMDYFFLVPAPDTRQKTGSFSARHVDVTDLDLRFKDVAETFNKQQENYKQMKEMLQRISHRYQLSTNDSLSQCMKKIKEKHDQPYIGLEVKGYDFTLVVRSEAEIPDGLKRTQEDITELSKYAKGVMSVGTKLQEMIDSLLQAEEGITRQVEEAQSSHQERKRLVDNLKENLREAKRAKELSPTYRNEAGDLLKEVAKLSGITP
;
A
#
# COMPACT_ATOMS: atom_id res chain seq x y z
N MET A 1 -54.75 16.91 23.73
CA MET A 1 -53.32 17.14 23.47
C MET A 1 -52.53 16.39 24.52
N VAL A 2 -52.13 15.16 24.20
CA VAL A 2 -51.26 14.32 25.03
C VAL A 2 -49.88 14.38 24.38
N SER A 3 -48.89 14.72 25.17
CA SER A 3 -47.53 15.08 24.78
C SER A 3 -46.85 14.06 23.87
N LEU A 4 -46.21 14.57 22.81
CA LEU A 4 -45.24 13.90 21.95
C LEU A 4 -43.98 13.35 22.67
N ASN A 5 -43.91 13.42 24.00
CA ASN A 5 -42.70 13.11 24.77
C ASN A 5 -42.52 11.64 25.14
N LEU A 6 -43.43 10.75 24.73
CA LEU A 6 -43.29 9.31 25.00
C LEU A 6 -42.81 8.49 23.78
N LEU A 7 -42.79 9.07 22.57
CA LEU A 7 -42.24 8.41 21.38
C LEU A 7 -40.73 8.70 21.17
N MET A 8 -40.20 9.76 21.81
CA MET A 8 -38.76 10.05 21.76
C MET A 8 -37.92 9.26 22.75
N LEU A 9 -38.53 8.63 23.76
CA LEU A 9 -37.81 7.84 24.76
C LEU A 9 -37.60 6.37 24.39
N VAL A 10 -38.24 5.87 23.33
CA VAL A 10 -38.08 4.45 22.90
C VAL A 10 -37.10 4.31 21.72
N ILE A 11 -36.69 5.42 21.10
CA ILE A 11 -35.72 5.40 19.98
C ILE A 11 -34.27 5.68 20.45
N MET A 12 -34.08 6.12 21.70
CA MET A 12 -32.76 6.45 22.25
C MET A 12 -32.01 5.28 22.93
N ASP A 13 -32.57 4.07 22.96
CA ASP A 13 -31.94 2.91 23.63
C ASP A 13 -31.50 1.77 22.69
N TYR A 14 -31.58 1.95 21.36
CA TYR A 14 -31.16 0.92 20.38
C TYR A 14 -29.94 1.28 19.52
N PHE A 15 -29.19 2.34 19.87
CA PHE A 15 -27.97 2.72 19.16
C PHE A 15 -26.67 2.60 19.97
N PHE A 16 -26.71 1.98 21.15
CA PHE A 16 -25.52 1.65 21.92
C PHE A 16 -25.20 0.15 21.83
N LEU A 17 -24.47 -0.22 20.78
CA LEU A 17 -23.46 -1.30 20.75
C LEU A 17 -22.94 -1.46 19.32
N VAL A 18 -22.31 -0.41 18.79
CA VAL A 18 -21.26 -0.61 17.78
C VAL A 18 -19.95 -0.50 18.55
N PRO A 19 -19.19 -1.59 18.75
CA PRO A 19 -17.85 -1.45 19.29
C PRO A 19 -17.09 -0.53 18.33
N ALA A 20 -16.57 0.58 18.87
CA ALA A 20 -15.69 1.47 18.13
C ALA A 20 -14.58 0.60 17.49
N PRO A 21 -14.32 0.70 16.19
CA PRO A 21 -13.20 0.00 15.62
C PRO A 21 -11.95 0.59 16.27
N ASP A 22 -11.29 -0.19 17.12
CA ASP A 22 -9.93 0.10 17.59
C ASP A 22 -9.00 0.01 16.38
N THR A 23 -9.02 1.08 15.61
CA THR A 23 -8.28 1.25 14.37
C THR A 23 -7.45 2.51 14.48
N ARG A 24 -6.66 2.60 15.55
CA ARG A 24 -5.27 3.01 15.32
C ARG A 24 -4.59 1.85 14.60
N GLN A 25 -4.96 1.63 13.34
CA GLN A 25 -4.06 0.98 12.40
C GLN A 25 -2.78 1.80 12.50
N LYS A 26 -1.76 1.24 13.16
CA LYS A 26 -0.42 1.81 13.11
C LYS A 26 0.00 1.70 11.64
N THR A 27 -0.34 2.71 10.85
CA THR A 27 0.16 3.00 9.50
C THR A 27 1.61 3.48 9.57
N GLY A 28 2.35 3.07 10.60
CA GLY A 28 3.74 3.40 10.81
C GLY A 28 4.66 2.50 10.00
N SER A 29 5.86 3.02 9.76
CA SER A 29 7.00 2.25 9.27
C SER A 29 7.35 1.12 10.23
N PHE A 30 7.69 -0.05 9.70
CA PHE A 30 8.31 -1.14 10.46
C PHE A 30 9.66 -0.65 11.01
N SER A 31 9.85 -0.70 12.33
CA SER A 31 11.14 -0.44 12.98
C SER A 31 11.64 -1.70 13.69
N ALA A 32 12.70 -2.31 13.15
CA ALA A 32 13.31 -3.50 13.75
C ALA A 32 14.07 -3.13 15.03
N ARG A 33 13.81 -3.85 16.11
CA ARG A 33 14.51 -3.75 17.40
C ARG A 33 15.62 -4.78 17.49
N HIS A 34 16.72 -4.42 18.15
CA HIS A 34 17.87 -5.28 18.36
C HIS A 34 17.55 -6.45 19.29
N VAL A 35 17.87 -7.68 18.89
CA VAL A 35 17.69 -8.93 19.66
C VAL A 35 19.01 -9.61 20.02
N ASP A 36 20.15 -9.01 19.71
CA ASP A 36 21.50 -9.46 20.07
C ASP A 36 21.89 -10.83 19.48
N VAL A 37 21.28 -11.16 18.36
CA VAL A 37 21.59 -12.32 17.54
C VAL A 37 21.76 -11.80 16.12
N THR A 38 23.02 -11.68 15.67
CA THR A 38 23.37 -10.96 14.44
C THR A 38 22.56 -11.39 13.21
N ASP A 39 22.34 -12.70 13.03
CA ASP A 39 21.52 -13.21 11.92
C ASP A 39 20.07 -12.73 12.00
N LEU A 40 19.46 -12.77 13.19
CA LEU A 40 18.08 -12.32 13.39
C LEU A 40 17.95 -10.80 13.23
N ASP A 41 18.91 -10.03 13.72
CA ASP A 41 18.93 -8.58 13.55
C ASP A 41 18.96 -8.19 12.08
N LEU A 42 19.78 -8.88 11.27
CA LEU A 42 19.84 -8.68 9.82
C LEU A 42 18.52 -9.07 9.15
N ARG A 43 17.95 -10.23 9.48
CA ARG A 43 16.69 -10.69 8.89
C ARG A 43 15.51 -9.76 9.18
N PHE A 44 15.38 -9.27 10.42
CA PHE A 44 14.33 -8.29 10.76
C PHE A 44 14.57 -6.94 10.09
N LYS A 45 15.83 -6.50 9.98
CA LYS A 45 16.19 -5.28 9.25
C LYS A 45 15.81 -5.38 7.77
N ASP A 46 16.13 -6.50 7.11
CA ASP A 46 15.80 -6.72 5.70
C ASP A 46 14.29 -6.70 5.44
N VAL A 47 13.51 -7.32 6.33
CA VAL A 47 12.04 -7.25 6.28
C VAL A 47 11.56 -5.82 6.46
N ALA A 48 12.07 -5.10 7.46
CA ALA A 48 11.69 -3.72 7.74
C ALA A 48 11.95 -2.80 6.55
N GLU A 49 13.17 -2.84 5.99
CA GLU A 49 13.56 -2.03 4.84
C GLU A 49 12.71 -2.34 3.61
N THR A 50 12.49 -3.63 3.34
CA THR A 50 11.71 -4.07 2.18
C THR A 50 10.23 -3.69 2.31
N PHE A 51 9.61 -3.89 3.48
CA PHE A 51 8.23 -3.48 3.75
C PHE A 51 8.07 -1.96 3.68
N ASN A 52 8.96 -1.21 4.31
CA ASN A 52 8.90 0.26 4.29
C ASN A 52 9.06 0.80 2.87
N LYS A 53 9.92 0.18 2.05
CA LYS A 53 10.06 0.55 0.64
C LYS A 53 8.78 0.26 -0.15
N GLN A 54 8.14 -0.89 0.07
CA GLN A 54 6.86 -1.22 -0.54
C GLN A 54 5.77 -0.21 -0.13
N GLN A 55 5.67 0.09 1.17
CA GLN A 55 4.71 1.04 1.71
C GLN A 55 4.90 2.44 1.12
N GLU A 56 6.14 2.91 1.01
CA GLU A 56 6.44 4.22 0.42
C GLU A 56 6.06 4.26 -1.06
N ASN A 57 6.44 3.25 -1.85
CA ASN A 57 6.01 3.16 -3.25
C ASN A 57 4.48 3.13 -3.37
N TYR A 58 3.79 2.42 -2.48
CA TYR A 58 2.33 2.38 -2.45
C TYR A 58 1.72 3.75 -2.15
N LYS A 59 2.24 4.47 -1.15
CA LYS A 59 1.81 5.83 -0.83
C LYS A 59 1.99 6.77 -2.02
N GLN A 60 3.18 6.77 -2.64
CA GLN A 60 3.48 7.59 -3.80
C GLN A 60 2.59 7.25 -5.01
N MET A 61 2.26 5.97 -5.21
CA MET A 61 1.31 5.53 -6.24
C MET A 61 -0.08 6.17 -6.01
N LYS A 62 -0.60 6.15 -4.79
CA LYS A 62 -1.91 6.74 -4.46
C LYS A 62 -1.90 8.27 -4.60
N GLU A 63 -0.85 8.93 -4.12
CA GLU A 63 -0.67 10.38 -4.25
C GLU A 63 -0.59 10.79 -5.73
N MET A 64 0.09 10.00 -6.57
CA MET A 64 0.18 10.24 -8.01
C MET A 64 -1.18 10.14 -8.69
N LEU A 65 -1.95 9.09 -8.38
CA LEU A 65 -3.29 8.92 -8.93
C LEU A 65 -4.20 10.08 -8.52
N GLN A 66 -4.14 10.50 -7.26
CA GLN A 66 -4.86 11.67 -6.79
C GLN A 66 -4.43 12.94 -7.53
N ARG A 67 -3.12 13.17 -7.74
CA ARG A 67 -2.61 14.33 -8.48
C ARG A 67 -3.19 14.41 -9.89
N ILE A 68 -3.23 13.27 -10.59
CA ILE A 68 -3.85 13.16 -11.91
C ILE A 68 -5.34 13.48 -11.83
N SER A 69 -6.09 12.87 -10.91
CA SER A 69 -7.53 13.12 -10.74
C SER A 69 -7.83 14.61 -10.51
N HIS A 70 -7.14 15.28 -9.60
CA HIS A 70 -7.36 16.70 -9.30
C HIS A 70 -7.12 17.60 -10.52
N ARG A 71 -6.09 17.32 -11.33
CA ARG A 71 -5.77 18.10 -12.54
C ARG A 71 -6.92 18.09 -13.57
N TYR A 72 -7.67 16.99 -13.60
CA TYR A 72 -8.80 16.80 -14.51
C TYR A 72 -10.15 16.94 -13.79
N GLN A 73 -10.17 17.57 -12.61
CA GLN A 73 -11.37 17.91 -11.82
C GLN A 73 -12.23 16.68 -11.48
N LEU A 74 -11.56 15.56 -11.22
CA LEU A 74 -12.16 14.31 -10.79
C LEU A 74 -12.10 14.18 -9.26
N SER A 75 -12.92 13.28 -8.72
CA SER A 75 -12.95 12.97 -7.29
C SER A 75 -11.67 12.23 -6.86
N THR A 76 -11.36 12.28 -5.56
CA THR A 76 -10.15 11.66 -4.98
C THR A 76 -10.10 10.13 -5.09
N ASN A 77 -11.23 9.50 -5.38
CA ASN A 77 -11.34 8.04 -5.52
C ASN A 77 -11.60 7.60 -6.96
N ASP A 78 -11.53 8.52 -7.93
CA ASP A 78 -11.76 8.17 -9.32
C ASP A 78 -10.60 7.33 -9.87
N SER A 79 -10.96 6.35 -10.69
CA SER A 79 -10.04 5.39 -11.28
C SER A 79 -9.20 5.99 -12.41
N LEU A 80 -8.14 5.29 -12.83
CA LEU A 80 -7.32 5.75 -13.95
C LEU A 80 -8.13 5.78 -15.25
N SER A 81 -9.09 4.88 -15.45
CA SER A 81 -9.98 4.89 -16.61
C SER A 81 -10.85 6.14 -16.68
N GLN A 82 -11.36 6.62 -15.54
CA GLN A 82 -12.08 7.89 -15.48
C GLN A 82 -11.15 9.08 -15.80
N CYS A 83 -9.92 9.07 -15.26
CA CYS A 83 -8.88 10.05 -15.60
C CYS A 83 -8.61 10.06 -17.10
N MET A 84 -8.40 8.89 -17.71
CA MET A 84 -8.13 8.75 -19.13
C MET A 84 -9.28 9.25 -20.01
N LYS A 85 -10.53 9.03 -19.60
CA LYS A 85 -11.70 9.58 -20.31
C LYS A 85 -11.66 11.12 -20.29
N LYS A 86 -11.40 11.74 -19.13
CA LYS A 86 -11.30 13.20 -19.02
C LYS A 86 -10.09 13.80 -19.74
N ILE A 87 -8.96 13.09 -19.75
CA ILE A 87 -7.78 13.48 -20.52
C ILE A 87 -8.15 13.59 -22.00
N LYS A 88 -8.81 12.56 -22.55
CA LYS A 88 -9.25 12.55 -23.95
C LYS A 88 -10.26 13.67 -24.25
N GLU A 89 -11.27 13.84 -23.39
CA GLU A 89 -12.28 14.90 -23.53
C GLU A 89 -11.65 16.31 -23.52
N LYS A 90 -10.71 16.58 -22.61
CA LYS A 90 -10.10 17.91 -22.45
C LYS A 90 -9.18 18.30 -23.61
N HIS A 91 -8.51 17.32 -24.22
CA HIS A 91 -7.53 17.57 -25.27
C HIS A 91 -8.07 17.31 -26.68
N ASP A 92 -9.32 16.86 -26.82
CA ASP A 92 -9.99 16.55 -28.10
C ASP A 92 -9.14 15.69 -29.06
N GLN A 93 -8.37 14.77 -28.49
CA GLN A 93 -7.39 13.96 -29.22
C GLN A 93 -7.76 12.46 -29.17
N PRO A 94 -8.24 11.88 -30.29
CA PRO A 94 -8.63 10.47 -30.33
C PRO A 94 -7.43 9.51 -30.23
N TYR A 95 -6.21 10.02 -30.43
CA TYR A 95 -4.97 9.23 -30.45
C TYR A 95 -4.18 9.23 -29.14
N ILE A 96 -4.81 9.64 -28.03
CA ILE A 96 -4.26 9.48 -26.68
C ILE A 96 -4.56 8.05 -26.19
N GLY A 97 -3.55 7.34 -25.74
CA GLY A 97 -3.68 5.97 -25.24
C GLY A 97 -2.63 5.60 -24.22
N LEU A 98 -2.76 4.41 -23.64
CA LEU A 98 -1.74 3.81 -22.79
C LEU A 98 -1.00 2.73 -23.58
N GLU A 99 0.29 2.61 -23.35
CA GLU A 99 1.12 1.50 -23.82
C GLU A 99 1.70 0.77 -22.61
N VAL A 100 1.74 -0.57 -22.67
CA VAL A 100 2.21 -1.44 -21.59
C VAL A 100 3.38 -2.29 -22.07
N LYS A 101 4.41 -2.39 -21.22
CA LYS A 101 5.54 -3.29 -21.40
C LYS A 101 5.87 -3.98 -20.07
N GLY A 102 5.37 -5.19 -19.88
CA GLY A 102 5.48 -5.89 -18.61
C GLY A 102 4.70 -5.17 -17.51
N TYR A 103 5.40 -4.73 -16.46
CA TYR A 103 4.81 -3.90 -15.40
C TYR A 103 4.94 -2.39 -15.64
N ASP A 104 5.66 -1.99 -16.69
CA ASP A 104 5.82 -0.60 -17.06
C ASP A 104 4.67 -0.16 -17.99
N PHE A 105 4.20 1.07 -17.84
CA PHE A 105 3.20 1.67 -18.71
C PHE A 105 3.40 3.17 -18.86
N THR A 106 3.00 3.72 -20.01
CA THR A 106 3.17 5.14 -20.32
C THR A 106 1.97 5.69 -21.09
N LEU A 107 1.80 7.01 -21.03
CA LEU A 107 0.81 7.72 -21.84
C LEU A 107 1.43 8.10 -23.18
N VAL A 108 0.84 7.59 -24.26
CA VAL A 108 1.27 7.85 -25.63
C VAL A 108 0.28 8.80 -26.28
N VAL A 109 0.81 9.82 -26.95
CA VAL A 109 0.05 10.80 -27.73
C VAL A 109 0.57 10.71 -29.16
N ARG A 110 -0.23 10.14 -30.08
CA ARG A 110 0.16 10.06 -31.50
C ARG A 110 -0.37 11.28 -32.24
N SER A 111 0.38 12.37 -32.19
CA SER A 111 0.08 13.64 -32.85
C SER A 111 1.32 14.17 -33.55
N GLU A 112 1.17 14.65 -34.79
CA GLU A 112 2.22 15.39 -35.50
C GLU A 112 2.33 16.84 -35.03
N ALA A 113 1.28 17.36 -34.39
CA ALA A 113 1.27 18.68 -33.76
C ALA A 113 1.95 18.67 -32.38
N GLU A 114 2.43 19.84 -31.95
CA GLU A 114 3.06 20.01 -30.65
C GLU A 114 2.12 19.59 -29.49
N ILE A 115 2.65 18.78 -28.58
CA ILE A 115 1.91 18.29 -27.40
C ILE A 115 1.76 19.44 -26.40
N PRO A 116 0.53 19.76 -25.94
CA PRO A 116 0.32 20.80 -24.93
C PRO A 116 1.07 20.48 -23.63
N ASP A 117 1.63 21.50 -22.97
CA ASP A 117 2.43 21.31 -21.74
C ASP A 117 1.66 20.61 -20.61
N GLY A 118 0.35 20.87 -20.50
CA GLY A 118 -0.51 20.17 -19.55
C GLY A 118 -0.55 18.65 -19.78
N LEU A 119 -0.46 18.23 -21.05
CA LEU A 119 -0.46 16.82 -21.46
C LEU A 119 0.94 16.21 -21.28
N LYS A 120 2.02 16.92 -21.61
CA LYS A 120 3.41 16.49 -21.32
C LYS A 120 3.60 16.15 -19.83
N ARG A 121 3.17 17.06 -18.95
CA ARG A 121 3.19 16.82 -17.50
C ARG A 121 2.34 15.62 -17.07
N THR A 122 1.25 15.32 -17.79
CA THR A 122 0.43 14.13 -17.50
C THR A 122 1.15 12.85 -17.95
N GLN A 123 1.94 12.89 -19.02
CA GLN A 123 2.81 11.77 -19.41
C GLN A 123 3.87 11.49 -18.34
N GLU A 124 4.47 12.53 -17.77
CA GLU A 124 5.39 12.42 -16.64
C GLU A 124 4.71 11.80 -15.42
N ASP A 125 3.54 12.31 -15.00
CA ASP A 125 2.75 11.79 -13.87
C ASP A 125 2.42 10.29 -14.06
N ILE A 126 2.00 9.88 -15.26
CA ILE A 126 1.68 8.47 -15.55
C ILE A 126 2.94 7.59 -15.54
N THR A 127 4.08 8.12 -15.99
CA THR A 127 5.36 7.40 -15.93
C THR A 127 5.81 7.19 -14.48
N GLU A 128 5.66 8.21 -13.63
CA GLU A 128 5.92 8.08 -12.19
C GLU A 128 4.96 7.10 -11.52
N LEU A 129 3.66 7.18 -11.86
CA LEU A 129 2.64 6.22 -11.38
C LEU A 129 3.04 4.78 -11.70
N SER A 130 3.48 4.54 -12.93
CA SER A 130 3.95 3.23 -13.36
C SER A 130 5.15 2.74 -12.56
N LYS A 131 6.15 3.61 -12.35
CA LYS A 131 7.34 3.29 -11.54
C LYS A 131 6.95 2.88 -10.12
N TYR A 132 6.03 3.61 -9.48
CA TYR A 132 5.60 3.31 -8.12
C TYR A 132 4.79 2.01 -8.05
N ALA A 133 3.85 1.79 -8.98
CA ALA A 133 3.08 0.55 -9.07
C ALA A 133 4.00 -0.68 -9.26
N LYS A 134 4.95 -0.59 -10.18
CA LYS A 134 5.99 -1.62 -10.36
C LYS A 134 6.84 -1.82 -9.10
N GLY A 135 7.20 -0.74 -8.43
CA GLY A 135 7.94 -0.77 -7.17
C GLY A 135 7.21 -1.59 -6.09
N VAL A 136 5.90 -1.42 -5.95
CA VAL A 136 5.06 -2.21 -5.03
C VAL A 136 5.04 -3.69 -5.44
N MET A 137 4.86 -3.98 -6.72
CA MET A 137 4.78 -5.36 -7.22
C MET A 137 6.10 -6.12 -7.08
N SER A 138 7.22 -5.46 -7.38
CA SER A 138 8.55 -6.10 -7.50
C SER A 138 9.06 -6.76 -6.22
N VAL A 139 8.66 -6.25 -5.05
CA VAL A 139 9.14 -6.75 -3.75
C VAL A 139 8.14 -7.69 -3.07
N GLY A 140 6.92 -7.83 -3.61
CA GLY A 140 5.82 -8.50 -2.91
C GLY A 140 6.12 -9.96 -2.55
N THR A 141 6.61 -10.75 -3.50
CA THR A 141 6.92 -12.17 -3.27
C THR A 141 8.08 -12.33 -2.28
N LYS A 142 9.20 -11.61 -2.51
CA LYS A 142 10.36 -11.65 -1.62
C LYS A 142 9.98 -11.28 -0.18
N LEU A 143 9.20 -10.21 -0.02
CA LEU A 143 8.76 -9.76 1.29
C LEU A 143 7.89 -10.79 2.00
N GLN A 144 6.97 -11.42 1.27
CA GLN A 144 6.14 -12.49 1.80
C GLN A 144 6.99 -13.67 2.28
N GLU A 145 7.96 -14.13 1.48
CA GLU A 145 8.85 -15.23 1.85
C GLU A 145 9.69 -14.91 3.09
N MET A 146 10.27 -13.71 3.18
CA MET A 146 11.05 -13.30 4.36
C MET A 146 10.19 -13.27 5.63
N ILE A 147 8.97 -12.74 5.53
CA ILE A 147 8.04 -12.70 6.66
C ILE A 147 7.60 -14.11 7.05
N ASP A 148 7.21 -14.94 6.09
CA ASP A 148 6.75 -16.31 6.36
C ASP A 148 7.85 -17.14 7.00
N SER A 149 9.11 -17.00 6.54
CA SER A 149 10.27 -17.65 7.13
C SER A 149 10.49 -17.27 8.60
N LEU A 150 10.33 -16.00 8.97
CA LEU A 150 10.47 -15.55 10.37
C LEU A 150 9.35 -16.10 11.25
N LEU A 151 8.10 -16.02 10.77
CA LEU A 151 6.94 -16.42 11.55
C LEU A 151 6.85 -17.94 11.74
N GLN A 152 7.25 -18.72 10.73
CA GLN A 152 7.32 -20.18 10.85
C GLN A 152 8.41 -20.63 11.83
N ALA A 153 9.47 -19.84 12.00
CA ALA A 153 10.57 -20.14 12.92
C ALA A 153 10.40 -19.55 14.33
N GLU A 154 9.23 -18.97 14.67
CA GLU A 154 8.98 -18.18 15.89
C GLU A 154 9.45 -18.88 17.18
N GLU A 155 9.13 -20.16 17.36
CA GLU A 155 9.55 -20.93 18.55
C GLU A 155 11.07 -21.13 18.60
N GLY A 156 11.70 -21.40 17.45
CA GLY A 156 13.14 -21.62 17.34
C GLY A 156 13.94 -20.35 17.61
N ILE A 157 13.53 -19.23 17.01
CA ILE A 157 14.21 -17.95 17.19
C ILE A 157 14.01 -17.39 18.61
N THR A 158 12.86 -17.66 19.25
CA THR A 158 12.62 -17.27 20.64
C THR A 158 13.61 -17.97 21.57
N ARG A 159 13.75 -19.29 21.42
CA ARG A 159 14.72 -20.07 22.19
C ARG A 159 16.16 -19.60 21.94
N GLN A 160 16.50 -19.31 20.68
CA GLN A 160 17.82 -18.80 20.33
C GLN A 160 18.15 -17.49 21.06
N VAL A 161 17.20 -16.55 21.14
CA VAL A 161 17.38 -15.29 21.87
C VAL A 161 17.44 -15.54 23.39
N GLU A 162 16.66 -16.48 23.92
CA GLU A 162 16.70 -16.84 25.34
C GLU A 162 18.05 -17.44 25.76
N GLU A 163 18.62 -18.31 24.93
CA GLU A 163 19.89 -19.00 25.15
C GLU A 163 21.10 -18.07 24.93
N ALA A 164 20.97 -17.05 24.09
CA ALA A 164 22.05 -16.11 23.77
C ALA A 164 22.47 -15.21 24.95
N GLN A 165 21.61 -15.04 25.97
CA GLN A 165 21.89 -14.18 27.13
C GLN A 165 21.73 -14.89 28.47
N SER A 166 22.81 -14.84 29.27
CA SER A 166 22.85 -15.40 30.62
C SER A 166 22.18 -14.51 31.67
N SER A 167 22.18 -13.19 31.47
CA SER A 167 21.50 -12.24 32.35
C SER A 167 19.99 -12.31 32.16
N HIS A 168 19.25 -12.60 33.24
CA HIS A 168 17.79 -12.66 33.20
C HIS A 168 17.14 -11.35 32.77
N GLN A 169 17.64 -10.21 33.25
CA GLN A 169 17.11 -8.90 32.89
C GLN A 169 17.31 -8.62 31.39
N GLU A 170 18.49 -8.93 30.87
CA GLU A 170 18.81 -8.67 29.48
C GLU A 170 18.07 -9.62 28.54
N ARG A 171 18.00 -10.90 28.90
CA ARG A 171 17.17 -11.89 28.22
C ARG A 171 15.73 -11.42 28.08
N LYS A 172 15.12 -10.94 29.17
CA LYS A 172 13.75 -10.42 29.13
C LYS A 172 13.61 -9.26 28.15
N ARG A 173 14.54 -8.30 28.18
CA ARG A 173 14.56 -7.14 27.26
C ARG A 173 14.62 -7.58 25.79
N LEU A 174 15.50 -8.52 25.46
CA LEU A 174 15.67 -9.02 24.09
C LEU A 174 14.48 -9.84 23.61
N VAL A 175 13.89 -10.67 24.48
CA VAL A 175 12.65 -11.41 24.17
C VAL A 175 11.48 -10.45 23.93
N ASP A 176 11.36 -9.37 24.72
CA ASP A 176 10.34 -8.35 24.50
C ASP A 176 10.57 -7.60 23.17
N ASN A 177 11.83 -7.33 22.79
CA ASN A 177 12.16 -6.79 21.48
C ASN A 177 11.79 -7.73 20.34
N LEU A 178 12.10 -9.03 20.47
CA LEU A 178 11.74 -10.06 19.51
C LEU A 178 10.21 -10.13 19.30
N LYS A 179 9.44 -10.11 20.40
CA LYS A 179 7.97 -10.12 20.34
C LYS A 179 7.42 -8.93 19.56
N GLU A 180 7.99 -7.73 19.75
CA GLU A 180 7.58 -6.58 18.95
C GLU A 180 7.95 -6.76 17.47
N ASN A 181 9.16 -7.24 17.16
CA ASN A 181 9.57 -7.48 15.78
C ASN A 181 8.64 -8.49 15.07
N LEU A 182 8.27 -9.56 15.77
CA LEU A 182 7.32 -10.56 15.26
C LEU A 182 5.92 -9.99 15.06
N ARG A 183 5.47 -9.11 15.97
CA ARG A 183 4.22 -8.39 15.82
C ARG A 183 4.23 -7.49 14.58
N GLU A 184 5.33 -6.75 14.35
CA GLU A 184 5.49 -5.92 13.17
C GLU A 184 5.57 -6.75 11.88
N ALA A 185 6.21 -7.93 11.91
CA ALA A 185 6.21 -8.87 10.79
C ALA A 185 4.79 -9.41 10.49
N LYS A 186 4.00 -9.73 11.51
CA LYS A 186 2.57 -10.11 11.36
C LYS A 186 1.77 -8.97 10.74
N ARG A 187 1.95 -7.73 11.21
CA ARG A 187 1.32 -6.54 10.62
C ARG A 187 1.71 -6.33 9.15
N ALA A 188 2.99 -6.49 8.82
CA ALA A 188 3.48 -6.40 7.44
C ALA A 188 2.87 -7.49 6.54
N LYS A 189 2.69 -8.71 7.07
CA LYS A 189 2.00 -9.83 6.38
C LYS A 189 0.57 -9.49 6.02
N GLU A 190 -0.13 -8.76 6.88
CA GLU A 190 -1.52 -8.36 6.67
C GLU A 190 -1.64 -7.21 5.66
N LEU A 191 -0.73 -6.24 5.71
CA LEU A 191 -0.80 -5.02 4.88
C LEU A 191 -0.20 -5.18 3.48
N SER A 192 0.91 -5.90 3.34
CA SER A 192 1.62 -6.06 2.05
C SER A 192 0.72 -6.60 0.93
N PRO A 193 -0.13 -7.63 1.16
CA PRO A 193 -1.06 -8.13 0.15
C PRO A 193 -2.04 -7.05 -0.33
N THR A 194 -2.55 -6.19 0.56
CA THR A 194 -3.46 -5.11 0.19
C THR A 194 -2.78 -4.13 -0.77
N TYR A 195 -1.55 -3.71 -0.47
CA TYR A 195 -0.78 -2.84 -1.37
C TYR A 195 -0.57 -3.49 -2.74
N ARG A 196 -0.23 -4.77 -2.74
CA ARG A 196 0.01 -5.55 -3.96
C ARG A 196 -1.27 -5.74 -4.79
N ASN A 197 -2.40 -5.97 -4.14
CA ASN A 197 -3.69 -6.11 -4.80
C ASN A 197 -4.12 -4.80 -5.46
N GLU A 198 -4.02 -3.67 -4.77
CA GLU A 198 -4.37 -2.37 -5.36
C GLU A 198 -3.44 -1.98 -6.53
N ALA A 199 -2.13 -2.20 -6.39
CA ALA A 199 -1.19 -1.99 -7.50
C ALA A 199 -1.47 -2.93 -8.67
N GLY A 200 -1.80 -4.20 -8.39
CA GLY A 200 -2.19 -5.18 -9.39
C GLY A 200 -3.51 -4.82 -10.10
N ASP A 201 -4.48 -4.27 -9.40
CA ASP A 201 -5.75 -3.84 -9.98
C ASP A 201 -5.57 -2.61 -10.89
N LEU A 202 -4.71 -1.67 -10.51
CA LEU A 202 -4.29 -0.58 -11.38
C LEU A 202 -3.65 -1.12 -12.67
N LEU A 203 -2.74 -2.09 -12.58
CA LEU A 203 -2.09 -2.69 -13.75
C LEU A 203 -3.09 -3.41 -14.66
N LYS A 204 -4.06 -4.13 -14.09
CA LYS A 204 -5.16 -4.75 -14.87
C LYS A 204 -6.02 -3.69 -15.56
N GLU A 205 -6.30 -2.58 -14.89
CA GLU A 205 -7.03 -1.45 -15.47
C GLU A 205 -6.25 -0.86 -16.65
N VAL A 206 -4.95 -0.62 -16.49
CA VAL A 206 -4.06 -0.13 -17.55
C VAL A 206 -4.03 -1.09 -18.75
N ALA A 207 -3.91 -2.40 -18.51
CA ALA A 207 -3.91 -3.41 -19.57
C ALA A 207 -5.18 -3.33 -20.42
N LYS A 208 -6.35 -3.26 -19.78
CA LYS A 208 -7.65 -3.08 -20.45
C LYS A 208 -7.68 -1.78 -21.26
N LEU A 209 -7.22 -0.66 -20.68
CA LEU A 209 -7.17 0.64 -21.36
C LEU A 209 -6.22 0.68 -22.56
N SER A 210 -5.22 -0.21 -22.57
CA SER A 210 -4.24 -0.36 -23.65
C SER A 210 -4.67 -1.38 -24.72
N GLY A 211 -5.86 -1.98 -24.58
CA GLY A 211 -6.38 -2.99 -25.50
C GLY A 211 -5.75 -4.39 -25.31
N ILE A 212 -4.99 -4.60 -24.24
CA ILE A 212 -4.45 -5.92 -23.87
C ILE A 212 -5.51 -6.62 -23.03
N THR A 213 -6.27 -7.52 -23.67
CA THR A 213 -7.18 -8.44 -22.97
C THR A 213 -6.40 -9.72 -22.61
N PRO A 214 -6.60 -10.31 -21.41
CA PRO A 214 -5.97 -11.58 -21.04
C PRO A 214 -6.31 -12.72 -22.01
#